data_AF-A0A522UGT6-F1
#
_entry.id   AF-A0A522UGT6-F1
#
_cell.length_a   1.000
_cell.length_b   1.000
_cell.length_c   1.000
_cell.angle_alpha   90.00
_cell.angle_beta   90.00
_cell.angle_gamma   90.00
#
_symmetry.space_group_name_H-M   'P 1'
#
loop_
_entity.id
_entity.type
_entity.pdbx_description
1 polymer ?
#
loop_
_entity_poly.entity_id
_entity_poly.type
_entity_poly.pdbx_seq_one_letter_code
_entity_poly.pdbx_strand_id
1 'polypeptide(L)'
;VWDDIERAKVKTIRAGKGKRRGRKYKRSKSILIVTDEDKGLFRAARNLSGVDVITHDQLNAELLAPGTFPGRLTIYTEAAIAKLEEANK
;
A
#
# COMPACT_ATOMS: atom_id res chain seq x y z
N VAL A 1 -9.79 -5.99 8.93
CA VAL A 1 -8.84 -4.94 8.47
C VAL A 1 -7.65 -4.83 9.40
N TRP A 2 -7.87 -4.67 10.71
CA TRP A 2 -6.80 -4.58 11.70
C TRP A 2 -5.84 -5.79 11.70
N ASP A 3 -6.38 -7.02 11.59
CA ASP A 3 -5.58 -8.25 11.54
C ASP A 3 -4.55 -8.27 10.39
N ASP A 4 -4.85 -7.61 9.27
CA ASP A 4 -3.95 -7.50 8.12
C ASP A 4 -2.73 -6.61 8.42
N ILE A 5 -2.94 -5.56 9.22
CA ILE A 5 -1.90 -4.66 9.73
C ILE A 5 -1.03 -5.40 10.74
N GLU A 6 -1.64 -6.17 11.65
CA GLU A 6 -0.90 -6.99 12.62
C GLU A 6 -0.01 -8.02 11.93
N ARG A 7 -0.54 -8.71 10.91
CA ARG A 7 0.25 -9.62 10.07
C ARG A 7 1.47 -8.91 9.45
N ALA A 8 1.30 -7.70 8.94
CA ALA A 8 2.38 -6.93 8.31
C ALA A 8 3.39 -6.31 9.29
N LYS A 9 3.06 -6.24 10.58
CA LYS A 9 3.98 -5.80 11.65
C LYS A 9 5.15 -6.77 11.83
N VAL A 10 4.94 -8.06 11.56
CA VAL A 10 5.99 -9.07 11.60
C VAL A 10 6.97 -8.84 10.44
N LYS A 11 8.26 -8.66 10.78
CA LYS A 11 9.35 -8.47 9.82
C LYS A 11 10.29 -9.66 9.85
N THR A 12 10.75 -10.08 8.67
CA THR A 12 11.76 -11.14 8.54
C THR A 12 13.09 -10.58 8.04
N ILE A 13 14.20 -11.22 8.39
CA ILE A 13 15.52 -10.84 7.88
C ILE A 13 15.67 -11.41 6.47
N ARG A 14 16.06 -10.56 5.53
CA ARG A 14 16.29 -10.94 4.14
C ARG A 14 17.46 -11.91 4.03
N ALA A 15 17.24 -13.03 3.35
CA ALA A 15 18.29 -13.99 3.03
C ALA A 15 19.31 -13.42 2.01
N GLY A 16 20.49 -14.02 1.97
CA GLY A 16 21.54 -13.69 0.99
C GLY A 16 22.29 -12.37 1.25
N LYS A 17 22.99 -11.87 0.23
CA LYS A 17 23.89 -10.71 0.33
C LYS A 17 23.15 -9.36 0.40
N GLY A 18 21.87 -9.32 0.02
CA GLY A 18 21.05 -8.11 0.04
C GLY A 18 20.92 -7.47 1.43
N LYS A 19 21.06 -8.27 2.50
CA LYS A 19 21.08 -7.78 3.89
C LYS A 19 22.21 -6.80 4.19
N ARG A 20 23.36 -6.93 3.50
CA ARG A 20 24.52 -6.05 3.65
C ARG A 20 24.38 -4.75 2.84
N ARG A 21 23.43 -4.67 1.91
CA ARG A 21 23.20 -3.51 1.03
C ARG A 21 22.05 -2.61 1.52
N GLY A 22 21.85 -2.51 2.83
CA GLY A 22 20.78 -1.70 3.44
C GLY A 22 19.36 -2.29 3.39
N ARG A 23 19.13 -3.42 2.69
CA ARG A 23 17.81 -4.05 2.56
C ARG A 23 17.63 -5.24 3.50
N LYS A 24 17.98 -5.07 4.78
CA LYS A 24 18.02 -6.17 5.78
C LYS A 24 16.66 -6.75 6.11
N TYR A 25 15.61 -5.95 6.14
CA TYR A 25 14.27 -6.41 6.52
C TYR A 25 13.35 -6.59 5.31
N LYS A 26 12.49 -7.60 5.38
CA LYS A 26 11.33 -7.78 4.50
C LYS A 26 10.08 -7.66 5.38
N ARG A 27 9.11 -6.89 4.90
CA ARG A 27 7.77 -6.78 5.50
C ARG A 27 6.75 -7.19 4.45
N SER A 28 5.62 -7.73 4.92
CA SER A 28 4.48 -8.00 4.05
C SER A 28 3.79 -6.69 3.68
N LYS A 29 3.22 -6.61 2.47
CA LYS A 29 2.29 -5.55 2.09
C LYS A 29 0.95 -5.84 2.78
N SER A 30 0.32 -4.81 3.33
CA SER A 30 -1.04 -4.88 3.86
C SER A 30 -1.96 -4.08 2.95
N ILE A 31 -2.73 -3.18 3.54
CA ILE A 31 -3.79 -2.42 2.89
C ILE A 31 -3.18 -1.37 1.95
N LEU A 32 -3.86 -1.13 0.84
CA LEU A 32 -3.69 0.05 0.01
C LEU A 32 -4.87 0.98 0.26
N ILE A 33 -4.61 2.26 0.55
CA ILE A 33 -5.67 3.27 0.66
C ILE A 33 -5.55 4.19 -0.55
N VAL A 34 -6.64 4.37 -1.29
CA VAL A 34 -6.72 5.24 -2.45
C VAL A 34 -7.66 6.40 -2.11
N THR A 35 -7.16 7.62 -2.24
CA THR A 35 -7.88 8.87 -1.96
C THR A 35 -7.88 9.78 -3.18
N ASP A 36 -8.75 10.79 -3.20
CA ASP A 36 -8.69 11.85 -4.20
C ASP A 36 -7.54 12.81 -3.88
N GLU A 37 -7.45 13.23 -2.62
CA GLU A 37 -6.51 14.24 -2.14
C GLU A 37 -5.86 13.83 -0.79
N ASP A 38 -4.66 14.35 -0.51
CA ASP A 38 -3.96 14.16 0.76
C ASP A 38 -4.37 15.22 1.79
N LYS A 39 -5.44 14.95 2.53
CA LYS A 39 -5.88 15.74 3.70
C LYS A 39 -5.15 15.35 5.00
N GLY A 40 -3.86 15.04 4.90
CA GLY A 40 -3.06 14.54 6.03
C GLY A 40 -3.17 13.03 6.27
N LEU A 41 -3.90 12.32 5.41
CA LEU A 41 -4.06 10.87 5.45
C LEU A 41 -2.72 10.17 5.29
N PHE A 42 -1.84 10.69 4.42
CA PHE A 42 -0.50 10.15 4.23
C PHE A 42 0.31 10.22 5.52
N ARG A 43 0.25 11.35 6.23
CA ARG A 43 0.96 11.54 7.50
C ARG A 43 0.40 10.63 8.60
N ALA A 44 -0.91 10.43 8.65
CA ALA A 44 -1.55 9.55 9.63
C ALA A 44 -1.21 8.08 9.40
N ALA A 45 -1.21 7.62 8.15
CA ALA A 45 -1.07 6.21 7.82
C ALA A 45 0.40 5.74 7.66
N ARG A 46 1.37 6.63 7.38
CA ARG A 46 2.75 6.22 7.04
C ARG A 46 3.48 5.39 8.10
N ASN A 47 3.05 5.46 9.36
CA ASN A 47 3.66 4.70 10.45
C ASN A 47 3.02 3.31 10.64
N LEU A 48 1.87 3.05 10.02
CA LEU A 48 1.24 1.75 10.05
C LEU A 48 2.04 0.74 9.20
N SER A 49 2.13 -0.49 9.69
CA SER A 49 2.97 -1.50 9.05
C SER A 49 2.33 -2.03 7.77
N GLY A 50 3.05 -1.90 6.66
CA GLY A 50 2.65 -2.45 5.35
C GLY A 50 1.55 -1.68 4.63
N VAL A 51 1.04 -0.60 5.23
CA VAL A 51 -0.02 0.24 4.67
C VAL A 51 0.63 1.26 3.72
N ASP A 52 0.09 1.36 2.51
CA ASP A 52 0.45 2.41 1.57
C ASP A 52 -0.79 3.29 1.31
N VAL A 53 -0.58 4.60 1.14
CA VAL A 53 -1.62 5.57 0.76
C VAL A 53 -1.20 6.23 -0.53
N ILE A 54 -2.12 6.31 -1.49
CA ILE A 54 -1.91 6.99 -2.77
C ILE A 54 -3.15 7.78 -3.18
N THR A 55 -2.94 8.72 -4.09
CA THR A 55 -4.02 9.40 -4.80
C THR A 55 -4.44 8.61 -6.05
N HIS A 56 -5.67 8.82 -6.52
CA HIS A 56 -6.25 8.09 -7.65
C HIS A 56 -5.43 8.19 -8.94
N ASP A 57 -4.80 9.34 -9.20
CA ASP A 57 -3.93 9.64 -10.34
C ASP A 57 -2.59 8.88 -10.31
N GLN A 58 -2.15 8.43 -9.13
CA GLN A 58 -0.89 7.70 -8.93
C GLN A 58 -1.09 6.19 -8.85
N LEU A 59 -2.32 5.71 -9.05
CA LEU A 59 -2.63 4.29 -9.02
C LEU A 59 -1.90 3.53 -10.14
N ASN A 60 -1.20 2.46 -9.79
CA ASN A 60 -0.45 1.66 -10.74
C ASN A 60 -0.52 0.15 -10.44
N ALA A 61 -0.10 -0.66 -11.41
CA ALA A 61 -0.16 -2.11 -11.33
C ALA A 61 0.70 -2.70 -10.20
N GLU A 62 1.85 -2.11 -9.89
CA GLU A 62 2.73 -2.61 -8.82
C GLU A 62 2.07 -2.46 -7.43
N LEU A 63 1.32 -1.39 -7.23
CA LEU A 63 0.60 -1.14 -5.98
C LEU A 63 -0.60 -2.06 -5.80
N LEU A 64 -1.33 -2.34 -6.89
CA LEU A 64 -2.49 -3.23 -6.91
C LEU A 64 -2.12 -4.72 -6.88
N ALA A 65 -1.00 -5.08 -7.51
CA ALA A 65 -0.52 -6.45 -7.65
C ALA A 65 0.96 -6.59 -7.24
N PRO A 66 1.29 -6.38 -5.95
CA PRO A 66 2.68 -6.42 -5.47
C PRO A 66 3.27 -7.82 -5.66
N GLY A 67 4.36 -7.92 -6.43
CA GLY A 67 4.96 -9.21 -6.79
C GLY A 67 4.11 -10.03 -7.75
N THR A 68 3.42 -9.35 -8.67
CA THR A 68 2.57 -9.95 -9.72
C THR A 68 1.44 -10.85 -9.18
N PHE A 69 1.02 -10.61 -7.93
CA PHE A 69 -0.11 -11.30 -7.32
C PHE A 69 -1.31 -10.34 -7.25
N PRO A 70 -2.36 -10.53 -8.06
CA PRO A 70 -3.50 -9.62 -8.10
C PRO A 70 -4.34 -9.74 -6.83
N GLY A 71 -5.11 -8.70 -6.53
CA GLY A 71 -6.07 -8.71 -5.42
C GLY A 71 -5.48 -8.25 -4.09
N ARG A 72 -4.77 -7.12 -4.07
CA ARG A 72 -4.42 -6.45 -2.81
C ARG A 72 -5.66 -5.87 -2.15
N LEU A 73 -5.80 -6.05 -0.83
CA LEU A 73 -6.86 -5.41 -0.04
C LEU A 73 -6.75 -3.88 -0.17
N THR A 74 -7.68 -3.29 -0.90
CA THR A 74 -7.65 -1.87 -1.26
C THR A 74 -8.92 -1.18 -0.75
N ILE A 75 -8.74 -0.07 -0.05
CA ILE A 75 -9.82 0.77 0.47
C ILE A 75 -9.84 2.06 -0.34
N TYR A 76 -10.97 2.35 -0.98
CA TYR A 76 -11.18 3.58 -1.73
C TYR A 76 -12.02 4.55 -0.92
N THR A 77 -11.70 5.83 -1.00
CA THR A 77 -12.66 6.87 -0.60
C THR A 77 -13.71 7.05 -1.69
N GLU A 78 -14.92 7.48 -1.31
CA GLU A 78 -16.00 7.71 -2.27
C GLU A 78 -15.60 8.70 -3.37
N ALA A 79 -14.90 9.77 -3.00
CA ALA A 79 -14.36 10.76 -3.94
C ALA A 79 -13.36 10.14 -4.93
N ALA A 80 -12.49 9.23 -4.48
CA ALA A 80 -11.55 8.54 -5.35
C ALA A 80 -12.26 7.66 -6.37
N ILE A 81 -13.34 6.98 -5.98
CA ILE A 81 -14.15 6.17 -6.91
C ILE A 81 -14.78 7.06 -7.97
N ALA A 82 -15.42 8.16 -7.57
CA ALA A 82 -16.04 9.10 -8.50
C ALA A 82 -15.03 9.66 -9.53
N LYS A 83 -13.81 9.97 -9.09
CA LYS A 83 -12.72 10.43 -9.97
C LYS A 83 -12.19 9.35 -10.91
N LEU A 84 -12.09 8.11 -10.44
CA LEU A 84 -11.74 6.97 -11.30
C LEU A 84 -12.82 6.69 -12.34
N GLU A 85 -14.10 6.85 -12.02
CA GLU A 85 -15.18 6.74 -12.99
C GLU A 85 -15.12 7.84 -14.05
N GLU A 86 -14.80 9.09 -13.65
CA GLU A 86 -14.61 10.21 -14.57
C GLU A 86 -13.42 9.97 -15.51
N ALA A 87 -12.29 9.48 -15.00
CA ALA A 87 -11.09 9.21 -15.79
C ALA A 87 -11.21 8.03 -16.77
N ASN A 88 -12.18 7.14 -16.55
CA ASN A 88 -12.41 5.96 -17.39
C ASN A 88 -13.53 6.15 -18.43
N LYS A 89 -14.13 7.34 -18.50
CA LYS A 89 -15.03 7.74 -19.58
C LYS A 89 -14.25 8.33 -20.74
#